data_AF-A0A1B4FYC5-F1
#
_entry.id   AF-A0A1B4FYC5-F1
#
_cell.length_a   1.000
_cell.length_b   1.000
_cell.length_c   1.000
_cell.angle_alpha   90.00
_cell.angle_beta   90.00
_cell.angle_gamma   90.00
#
_symmetry.space_group_name_H-M   'P 1'
#
loop_
_entity.id
_entity.type
_entity.pdbx_description
1 polymer ?
#
loop_
_entity_poly.entity_id
_entity_poly.type
_entity_poly.pdbx_seq_one_letter_code
_entity_poly.pdbx_strand_id
1 'polypeptide(L)'
;MKDRLFAKLSGVVLACGIIAGCASQPTPPTSEAFNKSLADADAVAKAGDQDRAIGLYQQLAKSDPTREEPWSRIAQIQFQQGHYGQAIVAAQEALQRDKTDRQAKSVLAVAGLRIATESLGELRQDSSLAGDAKSDAQALAKQLRDTLGEAALFPPEQQTKPVVKKRRIVRRAKPPVHEAAPAENSTAAAPAAPAAPAAPVTPAPTPAPAKAAGGDPFSALR
;
A
#
# COMPACT_ATOMS: atom_id res chain seq x y z
N MET A 1 54.82 32.26 18.17
CA MET A 1 55.07 32.62 19.58
C MET A 1 55.03 34.12 19.70
N LYS A 2 54.45 34.62 20.80
CA LYS A 2 54.26 36.02 21.23
C LYS A 2 53.17 36.81 20.49
N ASP A 3 52.22 37.47 21.12
CA ASP A 3 51.82 37.54 22.54
C ASP A 3 50.39 38.12 22.57
N ARG A 4 49.58 37.63 23.51
CA ARG A 4 48.35 38.29 23.98
C ARG A 4 48.76 39.53 24.80
N LEU A 5 47.92 40.58 24.79
CA LEU A 5 47.67 41.55 25.88
C LEU A 5 47.58 42.99 25.35
N PHE A 6 46.37 43.49 25.13
CA PHE A 6 45.92 44.84 25.50
C PHE A 6 44.38 44.79 25.44
N ALA A 7 43.72 44.51 26.55
CA ALA A 7 43.32 45.48 27.57
C ALA A 7 42.08 46.31 27.16
N LYS A 8 40.95 45.93 27.76
CA LYS A 8 40.00 46.81 28.48
C LYS A 8 39.43 48.03 27.74
N LEU A 9 38.16 47.92 27.34
CA LEU A 9 37.12 48.96 27.35
C LEU A 9 35.76 48.20 27.40
N SER A 10 35.28 47.75 28.57
CA SER A 10 34.44 48.49 29.52
C SER A 10 33.42 49.44 28.87
N GLY A 11 32.15 49.02 28.87
CA GLY A 11 31.03 49.90 29.15
C GLY A 11 30.14 50.33 27.99
N VAL A 12 29.17 49.49 27.60
CA VAL A 12 27.80 49.95 27.31
C VAL A 12 26.83 48.91 27.89
N VAL A 13 26.26 49.26 29.03
CA VAL A 13 25.10 48.60 29.64
C VAL A 13 23.91 48.84 28.72
N LEU A 14 23.56 47.85 27.89
CA LEU A 14 22.29 47.82 27.20
C LEU A 14 21.33 46.97 28.05
N ALA A 15 20.52 47.67 28.83
CA ALA A 15 19.42 47.11 29.60
C ALA A 15 18.38 46.49 28.66
N CYS A 16 18.51 45.19 28.37
CA CYS A 16 17.40 44.39 27.86
C CYS A 16 16.61 43.85 29.05
N GLY A 17 15.38 44.35 29.20
CA GLY A 17 14.44 43.95 30.22
C GLY A 17 14.22 42.44 30.24
N ILE A 18 14.53 41.84 31.39
CA ILE A 18 14.21 40.45 31.69
C ILE A 18 12.72 40.45 32.02
N ILE A 19 11.86 40.35 31.00
CA ILE A 19 10.48 39.95 31.21
C ILE A 19 10.56 38.47 31.57
N ALA A 20 10.69 38.18 32.86
CA ALA A 20 10.42 36.87 33.44
C ALA A 20 8.92 36.61 33.29
N GLY A 21 8.49 36.32 32.07
CA GLY A 21 7.24 35.66 31.81
C GLY A 21 7.37 34.24 32.36
N CYS A 22 6.84 34.01 33.56
CA CYS A 22 6.41 32.67 33.92
C CYS A 22 5.38 32.26 32.87
N ALA A 23 5.85 31.57 31.83
CA ALA A 23 4.99 30.76 31.01
C ALA A 23 4.35 29.77 31.99
N SER A 24 3.12 30.05 32.40
CA SER A 24 2.27 29.12 33.12
C SER A 24 2.03 27.95 32.18
N GLN A 25 3.00 27.05 32.10
CA GLN A 25 2.82 25.80 31.40
C GLN A 25 1.72 25.06 32.15
N PRO A 26 0.61 24.70 31.49
CA PRO A 26 -0.42 23.90 32.13
C PRO A 26 0.26 22.64 32.68
N THR A 27 0.22 22.46 33.99
CA THR A 27 0.77 21.29 34.64
C THR A 27 0.06 20.08 34.04
N PRO A 28 0.79 19.08 33.51
CA PRO A 28 0.16 17.90 32.96
C PRO A 28 -0.71 17.24 34.05
N PRO A 29 -1.88 16.68 33.67
CA PRO A 29 -2.77 16.03 34.62
C PRO A 29 -2.02 14.94 35.38
N THR A 30 -2.40 14.69 36.63
CA THR A 30 -1.82 13.58 37.39
C THR A 30 -2.11 12.27 36.66
N SER A 31 -1.19 11.31 36.76
CA SER A 31 -1.35 9.99 36.13
C SER A 31 -2.68 9.32 36.48
N GLU A 32 -3.18 9.52 37.70
CA GLU A 32 -4.48 8.99 38.13
C GLU A 32 -5.66 9.66 37.41
N ALA A 33 -5.66 10.99 37.28
CA ALA A 33 -6.70 11.71 36.55
C ALA A 33 -6.70 11.36 35.06
N PHE A 34 -5.51 11.20 34.47
CA PHE A 34 -5.36 10.71 33.11
C PHE A 34 -5.90 9.29 32.93
N ASN A 35 -5.53 8.36 33.81
CA ASN A 35 -6.00 6.97 33.73
C ASN A 35 -7.54 6.88 33.87
N LYS A 36 -8.13 7.71 34.74
CA LYS A 36 -9.59 7.78 34.89
C LYS A 36 -10.26 8.26 33.60
N SER A 37 -9.79 9.37 33.05
CA SER A 37 -10.36 9.95 31.82
C SER A 37 -10.13 9.06 30.59
N LEU A 38 -9.01 8.34 30.53
CA LEU A 38 -8.78 7.30 29.52
C LEU A 38 -9.79 6.15 29.66
N ALA A 39 -10.07 5.69 30.88
CA ALA A 39 -11.07 4.65 31.12
C ALA A 39 -12.50 5.11 30.77
N ASP A 40 -12.84 6.36 31.04
CA ASP A 40 -14.11 6.96 30.65
C ASP A 40 -14.26 7.00 29.11
N ALA A 41 -13.20 7.39 28.39
CA ALA A 41 -13.18 7.36 26.93
C ALA A 41 -13.29 5.92 26.37
N ASP A 42 -12.60 4.95 26.98
CA ASP A 42 -12.70 3.53 26.64
C ASP A 42 -14.12 3.00 26.85
N ALA A 43 -14.84 3.46 27.88
CA ALA A 43 -16.23 3.09 28.12
C ALA A 43 -17.16 3.63 27.02
N VAL A 44 -16.96 4.88 26.59
CA VAL A 44 -17.72 5.48 25.48
C VAL A 44 -17.46 4.73 24.17
N ALA A 45 -16.20 4.36 23.87
CA ALA A 45 -15.87 3.56 22.70
C ALA A 45 -16.57 2.19 22.74
N LYS A 46 -16.56 1.52 23.89
CA LYS A 46 -17.23 0.21 24.08
C LYS A 46 -18.75 0.30 23.99
N ALA A 47 -19.33 1.46 24.32
CA ALA A 47 -20.76 1.71 24.15
C ALA A 47 -21.17 1.92 22.68
N GLY A 48 -20.20 1.99 21.76
CA GLY A 48 -20.42 2.12 20.31
C GLY A 48 -20.32 3.55 19.78
N ASP A 49 -20.19 4.54 20.66
CA ASP A 49 -20.04 5.96 20.28
C ASP A 49 -18.57 6.28 19.98
N GLN A 50 -18.10 5.75 18.85
CA GLN A 50 -16.70 5.83 18.43
C GLN A 50 -16.24 7.28 18.19
N ASP A 51 -17.09 8.11 17.59
CA ASP A 51 -16.72 9.49 17.25
C ASP A 51 -16.55 10.35 18.50
N ARG A 52 -17.44 10.19 19.48
CA ARG A 52 -17.30 10.84 20.78
C ARG A 52 -16.06 10.35 21.52
N ALA A 53 -15.78 9.04 21.47
CA ALA A 53 -14.58 8.48 22.08
C ALA A 53 -13.31 9.07 21.46
N ILE A 54 -13.23 9.17 20.12
CA ILE A 54 -12.13 9.84 19.42
C ILE A 54 -11.96 11.27 19.92
N GLY A 55 -13.05 12.03 20.07
CA GLY A 55 -13.01 13.39 20.62
C GLY A 55 -12.41 13.45 22.04
N LEU A 56 -12.74 12.49 22.89
CA LEU A 56 -12.18 12.37 24.25
C LEU A 56 -10.69 12.01 24.23
N TYR A 57 -10.28 11.04 23.41
CA TYR A 57 -8.86 10.69 23.27
C TYR A 57 -8.03 11.85 22.70
N GLN A 58 -8.58 12.65 21.78
CA GLN A 58 -7.90 13.83 21.27
C GLN A 58 -7.70 14.90 22.36
N GLN A 59 -8.67 15.06 23.27
CA GLN A 59 -8.51 15.95 24.43
C GLN A 59 -7.43 15.43 25.37
N LEU A 60 -7.40 14.12 25.62
CA LEU A 60 -6.36 13.47 26.43
C LEU A 60 -4.97 13.69 25.83
N ALA A 61 -4.82 13.43 24.53
CA ALA A 61 -3.58 13.65 23.79
C ALA A 61 -3.12 15.12 23.80
N LYS A 62 -4.04 16.09 23.86
CA LYS A 62 -3.70 17.51 23.99
C LYS A 62 -3.26 17.86 25.41
N SER A 63 -3.88 17.24 26.42
CA SER A 63 -3.57 17.50 27.83
C SER A 63 -2.26 16.86 28.30
N ASP A 64 -1.92 15.68 27.76
CA ASP A 64 -0.64 15.02 27.98
C ASP A 64 -0.08 14.53 26.63
N PRO A 65 0.69 15.38 25.93
CA PRO A 65 1.23 15.05 24.62
C PRO A 65 2.32 13.98 24.63
N THR A 66 2.75 13.48 25.80
CA THR A 66 3.84 12.49 25.90
C THR A 66 3.34 11.05 25.86
N ARG A 67 2.04 10.84 26.09
CA ARG A 67 1.37 9.55 26.22
C ARG A 67 0.98 8.96 24.87
N GLU A 68 1.39 7.72 24.60
CA GLU A 68 1.04 7.00 23.38
C GLU A 68 -0.40 6.47 23.40
N GLU A 69 -0.95 6.18 24.58
CA GLU A 69 -2.17 5.40 24.74
C GLU A 69 -3.39 6.02 24.01
N PRO A 70 -3.66 7.34 24.09
CA PRO A 70 -4.77 7.95 23.37
C PRO A 70 -4.62 7.84 21.85
N TRP A 71 -3.40 7.96 21.31
CA TRP A 71 -3.13 7.83 19.88
C TRP A 71 -3.32 6.39 19.40
N SER A 72 -2.86 5.42 20.20
CA SER A 72 -3.07 3.99 19.93
C SER A 72 -4.56 3.64 19.88
N ARG A 73 -5.36 4.19 20.80
CA ARG A 73 -6.83 4.02 20.82
C ARG A 73 -7.50 4.65 19.60
N ILE A 74 -7.15 5.90 19.25
CA ILE A 74 -7.66 6.56 18.03
C ILE A 74 -7.32 5.73 16.79
N ALA A 75 -6.07 5.27 16.67
CA ALA A 75 -5.64 4.46 15.54
C ALA A 75 -6.46 3.17 15.39
N GLN A 76 -6.71 2.48 16.50
CA GLN A 76 -7.51 1.27 16.52
C GLN A 76 -8.97 1.53 16.11
N ILE A 77 -9.60 2.58 16.62
CA ILE A 77 -10.98 2.93 16.28
C ILE A 77 -11.09 3.28 14.80
N GLN A 78 -10.22 4.16 14.31
CA GLN A 78 -10.20 4.57 12.90
C GLN A 78 -9.96 3.38 11.97
N PHE A 79 -9.10 2.44 12.38
CA PHE A 79 -8.87 1.20 11.63
C PHE A 79 -10.13 0.34 11.55
N GLN A 80 -10.86 0.19 12.65
CA GLN A 80 -12.10 -0.59 12.70
C GLN A 80 -13.22 0.05 11.86
N GLN A 81 -13.27 1.38 11.78
CA GLN A 81 -14.19 2.13 10.94
C GLN A 81 -13.82 2.10 9.44
N GLY A 82 -12.66 1.55 9.08
CA GLY A 82 -12.18 1.52 7.69
C GLY A 82 -11.48 2.82 7.24
N HIS A 83 -11.31 3.79 8.13
CA HIS A 83 -10.59 5.04 7.87
C HIS A 83 -9.08 4.83 7.93
N TYR A 84 -8.53 4.00 7.02
CA TYR A 84 -7.15 3.54 7.07
C TYR A 84 -6.10 4.66 7.06
N GLY A 85 -6.33 5.74 6.30
CA GLY A 85 -5.42 6.89 6.27
C GLY A 85 -5.32 7.60 7.62
N GLN A 86 -6.45 7.83 8.29
CA GLN A 86 -6.51 8.45 9.62
C GLN A 86 -5.91 7.52 10.68
N ALA A 87 -6.15 6.22 10.54
CA ALA A 87 -5.56 5.20 11.41
C ALA A 87 -4.02 5.19 11.33
N ILE A 88 -3.44 5.34 10.13
CA ILE A 88 -1.99 5.41 9.95
C ILE A 88 -1.41 6.63 10.64
N VAL A 89 -2.02 7.81 10.48
CA VAL A 89 -1.54 9.04 11.11
C VAL A 89 -1.55 8.89 12.64
N ALA A 90 -2.65 8.40 13.21
CA ALA A 90 -2.73 8.17 14.66
C ALA A 90 -1.74 7.09 15.15
N ALA A 91 -1.52 6.02 14.38
CA ALA A 91 -0.53 5.00 14.71
C ALA A 91 0.90 5.55 14.68
N GLN A 92 1.23 6.44 13.73
CA GLN A 92 2.52 7.12 13.68
C GLN A 92 2.71 8.05 14.89
N GLU A 93 1.68 8.79 15.29
CA GLU A 93 1.70 9.60 16.51
C GLU A 93 1.95 8.75 17.77
N ALA A 94 1.33 7.57 17.88
CA ALA A 94 1.62 6.63 18.97
C ALA A 94 3.09 6.17 18.94
N LEU A 95 3.58 5.77 17.77
CA LEU A 95 4.97 5.28 17.60
C LEU A 95 6.05 6.35 17.77
N GLN A 96 5.71 7.62 17.55
CA GLN A 96 6.60 8.74 17.84
C GLN A 96 6.85 8.88 19.35
N ARG A 97 5.87 8.48 20.18
CA ARG A 97 5.94 8.54 21.64
C ARG A 97 6.52 7.25 22.23
N ASP A 98 5.97 6.11 21.82
CA ASP A 98 6.52 4.79 22.13
C ASP A 98 6.69 3.93 20.88
N LYS A 99 7.95 3.75 20.47
CA LYS A 99 8.34 2.91 19.33
C LYS A 99 8.07 1.42 19.56
N THR A 100 7.72 1.00 20.77
CA THR A 100 7.46 -0.40 21.11
C THR A 100 5.98 -0.78 21.06
N ASP A 101 5.07 0.19 20.90
CA ASP A 101 3.64 -0.06 20.79
C ASP A 101 3.31 -1.07 19.67
N ARG A 102 2.92 -2.27 20.09
CA ARG A 102 2.58 -3.37 19.20
C ARG A 102 1.26 -3.13 18.48
N GLN A 103 0.28 -2.48 19.13
CA GLN A 103 -1.02 -2.19 18.53
C GLN A 103 -0.84 -1.18 17.40
N ALA A 104 -0.11 -0.08 17.64
CA ALA A 104 0.17 0.91 16.61
C ALA A 104 0.95 0.32 15.42
N LYS A 105 1.96 -0.54 15.66
CA LYS A 105 2.64 -1.28 14.58
C LYS A 105 1.69 -2.16 13.78
N SER A 106 0.79 -2.88 14.46
CA SER A 106 -0.18 -3.75 13.81
C SER A 106 -1.15 -2.94 12.95
N VAL A 107 -1.68 -1.83 13.47
CA VAL A 107 -2.57 -0.95 12.71
C VAL A 107 -1.85 -0.38 11.50
N LEU A 108 -0.64 0.14 11.66
CA LEU A 108 0.14 0.71 10.56
C LEU A 108 0.41 -0.31 9.44
N ALA A 109 0.81 -1.52 9.81
CA ALA A 109 1.09 -2.59 8.85
C ALA A 109 -0.18 -3.04 8.10
N VAL A 110 -1.28 -3.31 8.82
CA VAL A 110 -2.50 -3.84 8.20
C VAL A 110 -3.26 -2.76 7.45
N ALA A 111 -3.33 -1.52 7.97
CA ALA A 111 -3.93 -0.39 7.27
C ALA A 111 -3.19 -0.09 5.97
N GLY A 112 -1.85 -0.04 6.01
CA GLY A 112 -1.03 0.18 4.81
C GLY A 112 -1.24 -0.92 3.77
N LEU A 113 -1.32 -2.18 4.18
CA LEU A 113 -1.59 -3.29 3.26
C LEU A 113 -2.98 -3.21 2.63
N ARG A 114 -4.01 -2.82 3.39
CA ARG A 114 -5.37 -2.66 2.86
C ARG A 114 -5.45 -1.53 1.84
N ILE A 115 -4.85 -0.37 2.14
CA ILE A 115 -4.75 0.75 1.20
C ILE A 115 -4.01 0.31 -0.06
N ALA A 116 -2.85 -0.34 0.09
CA ALA A 116 -2.09 -0.82 -1.07
C ALA A 116 -2.91 -1.79 -1.94
N THR A 117 -3.70 -2.66 -1.33
CA THR A 117 -4.58 -3.58 -2.05
C THR A 117 -5.69 -2.84 -2.80
N GLU A 118 -6.28 -1.81 -2.19
CA GLU A 118 -7.29 -0.95 -2.82
C GLU A 118 -6.71 -0.19 -4.02
N SER A 119 -5.54 0.46 -3.84
CA SER A 119 -4.84 1.16 -4.92
C SER A 119 -4.43 0.23 -6.07
N LEU A 120 -4.04 -1.01 -5.77
CA LEU A 120 -3.76 -2.01 -6.81
C LEU A 120 -5.03 -2.45 -7.54
N GLY A 121 -6.18 -2.48 -6.86
CA GLY A 121 -7.48 -2.73 -7.47
C GLY A 121 -7.85 -1.65 -8.49
N GLU A 122 -7.70 -0.38 -8.10
CA GLU A 122 -7.93 0.78 -8.97
C GLU A 122 -6.98 0.79 -10.17
N LEU A 123 -5.68 0.55 -9.93
CA LEU A 123 -4.68 0.46 -11.00
C LEU A 123 -4.99 -0.62 -12.04
N ARG A 124 -5.59 -1.74 -11.61
CA ARG A 124 -6.02 -2.80 -12.55
C ARG A 124 -7.22 -2.39 -13.39
N GLN A 125 -8.09 -1.55 -12.85
CA GLN A 125 -9.29 -1.05 -13.55
C GLN A 125 -8.92 0.06 -14.54
N ASP A 126 -7.87 0.82 -14.26
CA ASP A 126 -7.40 1.90 -15.12
C ASP A 126 -6.05 1.59 -15.77
N SER A 127 -6.11 1.04 -16.99
CA SER A 127 -4.92 0.75 -17.80
C SER A 127 -4.07 1.96 -18.15
N SER A 128 -4.60 3.19 -18.01
CA SER A 128 -3.85 4.42 -18.27
C SER A 128 -2.85 4.74 -17.16
N LEU A 129 -3.10 4.24 -15.94
CA LEU A 129 -2.22 4.43 -14.78
C LEU A 129 -1.08 3.40 -14.71
N ALA A 130 -1.03 2.44 -15.66
CA ALA A 130 -0.19 1.25 -15.62
C ALA A 130 1.31 1.44 -15.92
N GLY A 131 1.82 2.68 -15.93
CA GLY A 131 3.25 2.99 -16.11
C GLY A 131 4.10 2.53 -14.92
N ASP A 132 4.79 3.48 -14.27
CA ASP A 132 5.67 3.20 -13.12
C ASP A 132 4.95 2.45 -11.97
N ALA A 133 3.64 2.70 -11.81
CA ALA A 133 2.82 2.02 -10.81
C ALA A 133 2.76 0.49 -11.01
N LYS A 134 2.88 0.00 -12.25
CA LYS A 134 2.90 -1.44 -12.53
C LYS A 134 4.22 -2.09 -12.12
N SER A 135 5.36 -1.41 -12.35
CA SER A 135 6.66 -1.91 -11.85
C SER A 135 6.72 -1.93 -10.33
N ASP A 136 6.18 -0.90 -9.67
CA ASP A 136 6.13 -0.85 -8.20
C ASP A 136 5.22 -1.95 -7.62
N ALA A 137 4.06 -2.18 -8.26
CA ALA A 137 3.18 -3.29 -7.92
C ALA A 137 3.88 -4.66 -8.03
N GLN A 138 4.69 -4.85 -9.08
CA GLN A 138 5.47 -6.09 -9.27
C GLN A 138 6.57 -6.25 -8.21
N ALA A 139 7.25 -5.16 -7.85
CA ALA A 139 8.27 -5.16 -6.79
C ALA A 139 7.64 -5.51 -5.43
N LEU A 140 6.52 -4.87 -5.09
CA LEU A 140 5.76 -5.16 -3.88
C LEU A 140 5.31 -6.64 -3.84
N ALA A 141 4.76 -7.16 -4.93
CA ALA A 141 4.34 -8.55 -5.03
C ALA A 141 5.52 -9.55 -4.90
N LYS A 142 6.72 -9.18 -5.35
CA LYS A 142 7.93 -9.99 -5.12
C LYS A 142 8.31 -9.97 -3.64
N GLN A 143 8.37 -8.79 -3.04
CA GLN A 143 8.74 -8.64 -1.62
C GLN A 143 7.76 -9.39 -0.71
N LEU A 144 6.46 -9.32 -0.98
CA LEU A 144 5.44 -10.08 -0.25
C LEU A 144 5.69 -11.60 -0.35
N ARG A 145 5.90 -12.14 -1.56
CA ARG A 145 6.20 -13.57 -1.75
C ARG A 145 7.46 -14.01 -1.00
N ASP A 146 8.51 -13.19 -1.01
CA ASP A 146 9.76 -13.47 -0.31
C ASP A 146 9.53 -13.49 1.21
N THR A 147 8.78 -12.52 1.75
CA THR A 147 8.46 -12.45 3.19
C THR A 147 7.57 -13.59 3.68
N LEU A 148 6.65 -14.08 2.84
CA LEU A 148 5.77 -15.20 3.14
C LEU A 148 6.46 -16.55 2.95
N GLY A 149 7.67 -16.59 2.40
CA GLY A 149 8.37 -17.83 2.05
C GLY A 149 7.68 -18.60 0.91
N GLU A 150 6.84 -17.93 0.13
CA GLU A 150 5.93 -18.57 -0.83
C GLU A 150 6.64 -19.02 -2.11
N ALA A 151 7.87 -18.57 -2.35
CA ALA A 151 8.77 -19.17 -3.34
C ALA A 151 9.04 -20.68 -3.07
N ALA A 152 8.81 -21.14 -1.83
CA ALA A 152 8.83 -22.56 -1.48
C ALA A 152 7.46 -23.25 -1.66
N LEU A 153 6.35 -22.51 -1.65
CA LEU A 153 4.99 -23.04 -1.73
C LEU A 153 4.50 -23.20 -3.18
N PHE A 154 4.95 -22.31 -4.08
CA PHE A 154 4.85 -22.49 -5.52
C PHE A 154 6.27 -22.50 -6.09
N PRO A 155 6.90 -23.69 -6.23
CA PRO A 155 8.09 -23.80 -7.07
C PRO A 155 7.77 -23.11 -8.39
N PRO A 156 8.65 -22.27 -8.95
CA PRO A 156 8.39 -21.72 -10.27
C PRO A 156 8.10 -22.93 -11.15
N GLU A 157 6.86 -23.05 -11.64
CA GLU A 157 6.47 -24.03 -12.66
C GLU A 157 7.66 -24.08 -13.58
N GLN A 158 8.41 -25.19 -13.52
CA GLN A 158 9.59 -25.33 -14.33
C GLN A 158 9.04 -25.17 -15.72
N GLN A 159 9.30 -24.01 -16.34
CA GLN A 159 9.05 -23.82 -17.75
C GLN A 159 9.87 -24.94 -18.36
N THR A 160 9.19 -26.05 -18.67
CA THR A 160 9.78 -27.17 -19.36
C THR A 160 10.08 -26.60 -20.71
N LYS A 161 11.26 -26.00 -20.84
CA LYS A 161 11.85 -25.62 -22.12
C LYS A 161 11.66 -26.86 -22.97
N PRO A 162 10.88 -26.79 -24.06
CA PRO A 162 10.64 -27.97 -24.86
C PRO A 162 12.01 -28.46 -25.27
N VAL A 163 12.41 -29.63 -24.76
CA VAL A 163 13.68 -30.23 -25.10
C VAL A 163 13.55 -30.55 -26.58
N VAL A 164 14.12 -29.69 -27.42
CA VAL A 164 14.20 -29.89 -28.86
C VAL A 164 15.07 -31.12 -29.04
N LYS A 165 14.44 -32.29 -29.15
CA LYS A 165 15.11 -33.54 -29.49
C LYS A 165 15.73 -33.32 -30.86
N LYS A 166 17.05 -33.10 -30.92
CA LYS A 166 17.78 -33.09 -32.19
C LYS A 166 17.56 -34.45 -32.86
N ARG A 167 16.74 -34.47 -33.92
CA ARG A 167 16.52 -35.67 -34.73
C ARG A 167 17.89 -36.06 -35.30
N ARG A 168 18.43 -37.18 -34.82
CA ARG A 168 19.64 -37.78 -35.40
C ARG A 168 19.30 -38.21 -36.82
N ILE A 169 19.79 -37.48 -37.81
CA ILE A 169 19.67 -37.85 -39.22
C ILE A 169 20.57 -39.06 -39.41
N VAL A 170 19.98 -40.25 -39.41
CA VAL A 170 20.66 -41.45 -39.89
C VAL A 170 20.58 -41.40 -41.41
N ARG A 171 21.71 -41.10 -42.07
CA ARG A 171 21.85 -41.31 -43.52
C ARG A 171 21.73 -42.81 -43.77
N ARG A 172 20.55 -43.24 -44.22
CA ARG A 172 20.32 -44.61 -44.67
C ARG A 172 20.89 -44.72 -46.08
N ALA A 173 21.95 -45.50 -46.24
CA ALA A 173 22.47 -45.88 -47.55
C ALA A 173 21.41 -46.72 -48.30
N LYS A 174 21.24 -46.41 -49.58
CA LYS A 174 20.25 -47.00 -50.50
C LYS A 174 20.61 -48.46 -50.84
N PRO A 175 19.71 -49.44 -50.67
CA PRO A 175 19.77 -50.68 -51.42
C PRO A 175 18.86 -50.63 -52.66
N PRO A 176 19.12 -51.47 -53.68
CA PRO A 176 18.53 -51.38 -55.00
C PRO A 176 17.12 -51.98 -55.08
N VAL A 177 16.48 -51.63 -56.19
CA VAL A 177 15.09 -51.89 -56.62
C VAL A 177 14.81 -53.39 -56.77
N HIS A 178 13.66 -53.84 -56.28
CA HIS A 178 12.88 -54.90 -56.93
C HIS A 178 11.37 -54.64 -56.81
N GLU A 179 10.72 -55.09 -57.86
CA GLU A 179 9.39 -54.81 -58.38
C GLU A 179 8.35 -55.80 -57.82
N ALA A 180 7.12 -55.31 -57.59
CA ALA A 180 5.82 -55.97 -57.83
C ALA A 180 4.72 -55.42 -56.88
N ALA A 181 3.64 -54.95 -57.48
CA ALA A 181 2.34 -54.68 -56.87
C ALA A 181 1.51 -56.01 -56.78
N PRO A 182 0.20 -56.05 -56.42
CA PRO A 182 -0.75 -55.02 -55.97
C PRO A 182 -1.69 -55.46 -54.81
N ALA A 183 -2.79 -54.69 -54.61
CA ALA A 183 -4.06 -54.99 -53.93
C ALA A 183 -4.10 -54.80 -52.40
N GLU A 184 -5.14 -54.27 -51.76
CA GLU A 184 -6.44 -53.73 -52.17
C GLU A 184 -7.06 -52.99 -50.96
N ASN A 185 -8.00 -52.06 -51.24
CA ASN A 185 -9.17 -51.60 -50.45
C ASN A 185 -9.08 -51.48 -48.91
N SER A 186 -9.59 -50.44 -48.26
CA SER A 186 -10.96 -49.97 -48.44
C SER A 186 -11.21 -48.62 -47.74
N THR A 187 -11.91 -47.74 -48.45
CA THR A 187 -13.04 -46.88 -48.02
C THR A 187 -12.97 -46.24 -46.63
N ALA A 188 -12.83 -44.91 -46.55
CA ALA A 188 -13.89 -43.89 -46.71
C ALA A 188 -14.64 -43.59 -45.40
N ALA A 189 -14.49 -42.36 -44.92
CA ALA A 189 -15.61 -41.53 -44.42
C ALA A 189 -15.06 -40.20 -43.86
N ALA A 190 -15.14 -39.15 -44.68
CA ALA A 190 -15.48 -37.81 -44.23
C ALA A 190 -16.89 -37.51 -44.84
N PRO A 191 -17.62 -36.43 -44.50
CA PRO A 191 -17.29 -35.32 -43.61
C PRO A 191 -18.43 -34.91 -42.65
N ALA A 192 -18.17 -34.02 -41.69
CA ALA A 192 -19.22 -33.17 -41.12
C ALA A 192 -18.70 -31.73 -41.02
N ALA A 193 -19.46 -30.84 -41.64
CA ALA A 193 -19.17 -29.45 -41.93
C ALA A 193 -19.26 -28.53 -40.68
N PRO A 194 -18.65 -27.33 -40.74
CA PRO A 194 -18.55 -26.41 -39.60
C PRO A 194 -19.83 -25.57 -39.42
N ALA A 195 -20.25 -25.38 -38.17
CA ALA A 195 -21.32 -24.46 -37.81
C ALA A 195 -20.86 -23.00 -37.92
N ALA A 196 -21.66 -22.19 -38.61
CA ALA A 196 -21.46 -20.76 -38.84
C ALA A 196 -21.70 -19.91 -37.57
N PRO A 197 -21.10 -18.70 -37.48
CA PRO A 197 -21.20 -17.82 -36.33
C PRO A 197 -22.51 -17.01 -36.31
N ALA A 198 -23.05 -16.80 -35.10
CA ALA A 198 -24.18 -15.92 -34.85
C ALA A 198 -23.77 -14.44 -34.97
N ALA A 199 -24.60 -13.65 -35.65
CA ALA A 199 -24.44 -12.21 -35.83
C ALA A 199 -24.68 -11.42 -34.52
N PRO A 200 -24.07 -10.23 -34.36
CA PRO A 200 -24.26 -9.38 -33.20
C PRO A 200 -25.54 -8.53 -33.35
N VAL A 201 -26.30 -8.42 -32.26
CA VAL A 201 -27.39 -7.45 -32.11
C VAL A 201 -26.81 -6.07 -31.76
N THR A 202 -27.21 -5.06 -32.53
CA THR A 202 -26.94 -3.64 -32.29
C THR A 202 -27.98 -3.02 -31.35
N PRO A 203 -27.57 -2.16 -30.40
CA PRO A 203 -28.42 -1.08 -29.90
C PRO A 203 -27.97 0.28 -30.47
N ALA A 204 -28.96 1.14 -30.70
CA ALA A 204 -28.89 2.50 -31.26
C ALA A 204 -28.35 3.54 -30.23
N PRO A 205 -28.09 4.81 -30.63
CA PRO A 205 -27.14 5.73 -29.98
C PRO A 205 -27.71 6.58 -28.83
N THR A 206 -26.76 7.20 -28.11
CA THR A 206 -26.79 8.07 -26.91
C THR A 206 -27.65 9.34 -26.99
N PRO A 207 -27.85 10.02 -25.83
CA PRO A 207 -27.63 11.46 -25.73
C PRO A 207 -26.40 11.79 -24.86
N ALA A 208 -25.70 12.84 -25.26
CA ALA A 208 -24.37 13.26 -24.78
C ALA A 208 -24.33 13.79 -23.33
N PRO A 209 -23.18 13.67 -22.62
CA PRO A 209 -22.92 14.43 -21.41
C PRO A 209 -22.51 15.87 -21.72
N ALA A 210 -22.93 16.78 -20.85
CA ALA A 210 -22.59 18.20 -20.89
C ALA A 210 -21.07 18.43 -20.75
N LYS A 211 -20.55 19.37 -21.54
CA LYS A 211 -19.18 19.87 -21.47
C LYS A 211 -18.89 20.46 -20.08
N ALA A 212 -18.01 19.82 -19.31
CA ALA A 212 -17.23 20.49 -18.28
C ALA A 212 -15.84 20.75 -18.84
N ALA A 213 -15.40 22.00 -18.76
CA ALA A 213 -14.15 22.50 -19.30
C ALA A 213 -12.96 21.74 -18.72
N GLY A 214 -12.11 21.20 -19.59
CA GLY A 214 -10.84 20.61 -19.24
C GLY A 214 -9.85 21.70 -18.81
N GLY A 215 -9.43 21.65 -17.56
CA GLY A 215 -8.18 22.21 -17.08
C GLY A 215 -7.35 21.07 -16.50
N ASP A 216 -6.14 20.88 -17.02
CA ASP A 216 -5.18 19.89 -16.51
C ASP A 216 -4.88 20.16 -15.03
N PRO A 217 -5.16 19.23 -14.10
CA PRO A 217 -4.98 19.44 -12.66
C PRO A 217 -3.51 19.39 -12.20
N PHE A 218 -2.57 19.05 -13.09
CA PHE A 218 -1.15 18.86 -12.77
C PHE A 218 -0.23 19.96 -13.32
N SER A 219 -0.77 20.98 -13.98
CA SER A 219 0.04 22.08 -14.54
C SER A 219 0.65 23.02 -13.50
N ALA A 220 0.29 22.90 -12.21
CA ALA A 220 0.82 23.72 -11.13
C ALA A 220 2.12 23.20 -10.50
N LEU A 221 2.71 22.11 -11.01
CA LEU A 221 3.88 21.44 -10.42
C LEU A 221 5.09 21.33 -11.36
N ARG A 222 5.13 22.13 -12.44
CA ARG A 222 6.30 22.23 -13.34
C ARG A 222 7.00 23.58 -13.19
#